data_AF-A0AB37S2U5-F1
#
_entry.id   AF-A0AB37S2U5-F1
#
_cell.length_a   1.000
_cell.length_b   1.000
_cell.length_c   1.000
_cell.angle_alpha   90.00
_cell.angle_beta   90.00
_cell.angle_gamma   90.00
#
_symmetry.space_group_name_H-M   'P 1'
#
loop_
_entity.id
_entity.type
_entity.pdbx_description
1 polymer ?
#
loop_
_entity_poly.entity_id
_entity_poly.type
_entity_poly.pdbx_seq_one_letter_code
_entity_poly.pdbx_strand_id
1 'polypeptide(L)'
;AQQSSLQVTTSVAEIAATSREQQATANETAATTTEIGATSREIFATSRDLLRTMNEVAGVAEQSATLAGVSQSGLTRMGETMRSVMDAAGSVNAKLAILNEKALNINQVVATITKVADQTNLLSLNAAIEAEKAGEYGRGFAVVATEIRRLADQTAVATYDIEQTVKEIQSAVSAGVMGMDKFSEEVRRGMLDVQQVGGQLSQIIAEVQTLAPRFQMVNEGMQTQANGAEQITQALSQLSEAAQQTAESLRQSSQAID
;
A
#
# COMPACT_ATOMS: atom_id res chain seq x y z
N ALA A 1 83.29 36.14 43.83
CA ALA A 1 82.27 35.86 44.86
C ALA A 1 80.96 36.62 44.59
N GLN A 2 80.94 37.97 44.59
CA GLN A 2 79.71 38.75 44.36
C GLN A 2 79.00 38.48 43.02
N GLN A 3 79.75 38.39 41.92
CA GLN A 3 79.18 38.11 40.59
C GLN A 3 78.48 36.75 40.51
N SER A 4 79.05 35.73 41.17
CA SER A 4 78.47 34.39 41.27
C SER A 4 77.23 34.38 42.17
N SER A 5 77.23 35.13 43.27
CA SER A 5 76.05 35.30 44.12
C SER A 5 74.89 35.96 43.37
N LEU A 6 75.16 37.03 42.62
CA LEU A 6 74.14 37.70 41.79
C LEU A 6 73.56 36.77 40.72
N GLN A 7 74.42 36.00 40.06
CA GLN A 7 73.99 35.02 39.05
C GLN A 7 73.09 33.93 39.66
N VAL A 8 73.43 33.42 40.85
CA VAL A 8 72.58 32.46 41.57
C VAL A 8 71.23 33.07 41.92
N THR A 9 71.19 34.29 42.45
CA THR A 9 69.93 34.96 42.79
C THR A 9 69.03 35.16 41.57
N THR A 10 69.60 35.54 40.41
CA THR A 10 68.84 35.67 39.16
C THR A 10 68.29 34.32 38.69
N SER A 11 69.11 33.26 38.68
CA SER A 11 68.64 31.92 38.28
C SER A 11 67.54 31.40 39.22
N VAL A 12 67.63 31.66 40.52
CA VAL A 12 66.58 31.29 41.49
C VAL A 12 65.27 32.04 41.18
N ALA A 13 65.33 33.34 40.88
CA ALA A 13 64.15 34.11 40.50
C ALA A 13 63.51 33.63 39.19
N GLU A 14 64.33 33.26 38.19
CA GLU A 14 63.87 32.67 36.93
C GLU A 14 63.19 31.30 37.15
N ILE A 15 63.78 30.44 37.99
CA ILE A 15 63.18 29.15 38.35
C ILE A 15 61.85 29.36 39.07
N ALA A 16 61.76 30.29 40.02
CA ALA A 16 60.52 30.59 40.74
C ALA A 16 59.41 31.14 39.82
N ALA A 17 59.78 31.95 38.82
CA ALA A 17 58.83 32.43 37.81
C ALA A 17 58.32 31.27 36.93
N THR A 18 59.24 30.46 36.42
CA THR A 18 58.92 29.29 35.58
C THR A 18 58.07 28.27 36.34
N SER A 19 58.36 28.04 37.62
CA SER A 19 57.63 27.09 38.46
C SER A 19 56.18 27.53 38.70
N ARG A 20 55.95 28.84 38.89
CA ARG A 20 54.59 29.42 38.97
C ARG A 20 53.82 29.30 37.65
N GLU A 21 54.49 29.49 36.53
CA GLU A 21 53.88 29.35 35.20
C GLU A 21 53.49 27.89 34.93
N GLN A 22 54.39 26.94 35.20
CA GLN A 22 54.10 25.51 35.08
C GLN A 22 52.98 25.05 36.02
N GLN A 23 52.87 25.64 37.21
CA GLN A 23 51.80 25.36 38.17
C GLN A 23 50.44 25.78 37.59
N ALA A 24 50.36 26.95 36.95
CA ALA A 24 49.14 27.41 36.30
C ALA A 24 48.74 26.48 35.15
N THR A 25 49.69 26.08 34.30
CA THR A 25 49.49 25.13 33.20
C THR A 25 49.02 23.76 33.71
N ALA A 26 49.58 23.26 34.81
CA ALA A 26 49.16 21.99 35.42
C ALA A 26 47.70 22.05 35.90
N ASN A 27 47.30 23.15 36.54
CA ASN A 27 45.92 23.37 36.97
C ASN A 27 44.95 23.47 35.77
N GLU A 28 45.33 24.19 34.71
CA GLU A 28 44.53 24.30 33.48
C GLU A 28 44.38 22.96 32.75
N THR A 29 45.45 22.16 32.72
CA THR A 29 45.43 20.80 32.18
C THR A 29 44.46 19.92 32.97
N ALA A 30 44.48 19.98 34.30
CA ALA A 30 43.55 19.23 35.16
C ALA A 30 42.07 19.61 34.93
N ALA A 31 41.80 20.92 34.76
CA ALA A 31 40.46 21.41 34.43
C ALA A 31 39.98 20.89 33.07
N THR A 32 40.82 21.04 32.04
CA THR A 32 40.53 20.56 30.68
C THR A 32 40.32 19.04 30.65
N THR A 33 41.13 18.30 31.42
CA THR A 33 41.02 16.84 31.55
C THR A 33 39.66 16.42 32.12
N THR A 34 39.16 17.18 33.10
CA THR A 34 37.84 16.94 33.71
C THR A 34 36.72 17.16 32.70
N GLU A 35 36.82 18.22 31.89
CA GLU A 35 35.85 18.55 30.85
C GLU A 35 35.83 17.47 29.74
N ILE A 36 36.99 17.09 29.20
CA ILE A 36 37.08 16.00 28.21
C ILE A 36 36.54 14.69 28.81
N GLY A 37 36.76 14.45 30.10
CA GLY A 37 36.25 13.27 30.79
C GLY A 37 34.73 13.25 30.87
N ALA A 38 34.08 14.41 31.06
CA ALA A 38 32.63 14.52 31.01
C ALA A 38 32.10 14.21 29.61
N THR A 39 32.67 14.83 28.57
CA THR A 39 32.30 14.59 27.17
C THR A 39 32.51 13.13 26.76
N SER A 40 33.59 12.51 27.23
CA SER A 40 33.88 11.10 26.96
C SER A 40 32.81 10.16 27.55
N ARG A 41 32.37 10.40 28.79
CA ARG A 41 31.27 9.63 29.39
C ARG A 41 29.95 9.84 28.65
N GLU A 42 29.69 11.07 28.17
CA GLU A 42 28.51 11.37 27.35
C GLU A 42 28.54 10.63 26.01
N ILE A 43 29.70 10.58 25.35
CA ILE A 43 29.90 9.77 24.14
C ILE A 43 29.60 8.30 24.43
N PHE A 44 30.13 7.74 25.53
CA PHE A 44 29.85 6.36 25.90
C PHE A 44 28.35 6.09 26.13
N ALA A 45 27.67 6.97 26.84
CA ALA A 45 26.24 6.85 27.12
C ALA A 45 25.39 6.94 25.84
N THR A 46 25.62 7.97 25.02
CA THR A 46 24.93 8.17 23.74
C THR A 46 25.19 7.02 22.76
N SER A 47 26.40 6.45 22.78
CA SER A 47 26.71 5.25 22.01
C SER A 47 25.84 4.06 22.39
N ARG A 48 25.68 3.80 23.70
CA ARG A 48 24.80 2.71 24.16
C ARG A 48 23.33 2.95 23.84
N ASP A 49 22.86 4.19 23.98
CA ASP A 49 21.47 4.52 23.66
C ASP A 49 21.18 4.37 22.16
N LEU A 50 22.14 4.73 21.30
CA LEU A 50 22.00 4.56 19.87
C LEU A 50 22.01 3.08 19.47
N LEU A 51 22.82 2.23 20.12
CA LEU A 51 22.76 0.77 19.96
C LEU A 51 21.37 0.20 20.30
N ARG A 52 20.78 0.62 21.42
CA ARG A 52 19.42 0.20 21.79
C ARG A 52 18.40 0.64 20.74
N THR A 53 18.47 1.91 20.32
CA THR A 53 17.57 2.48 19.32
C THR A 53 17.69 1.74 17.99
N MET A 54 18.89 1.37 17.55
CA MET A 54 19.09 0.62 16.31
C MET A 54 18.48 -0.79 16.37
N ASN A 55 18.52 -1.46 17.52
CA ASN A 55 17.84 -2.75 17.69
C ASN A 55 16.31 -2.61 17.62
N GLU A 56 15.74 -1.55 18.20
CA GLU A 56 14.30 -1.26 18.11
C GLU A 56 13.89 -0.98 16.66
N VAL A 57 14.65 -0.15 15.94
CA VAL A 57 14.39 0.16 14.53
C VAL A 57 14.52 -1.09 13.66
N ALA A 58 15.50 -1.97 13.93
CA ALA A 58 15.64 -3.23 13.22
C ALA A 58 14.41 -4.14 13.41
N GLY A 59 13.90 -4.24 14.64
CA GLY A 59 12.68 -5.01 14.92
C GLY A 59 11.43 -4.45 14.22
N VAL A 60 11.27 -3.12 14.20
CA VAL A 60 10.17 -2.47 13.45
C VAL A 60 10.30 -2.70 11.95
N ALA A 61 11.51 -2.67 11.41
CA ALA A 61 11.77 -2.94 10.00
C ALA A 61 11.39 -4.39 9.64
N GLU A 62 11.81 -5.37 10.43
CA GLU A 62 11.47 -6.79 10.23
C GLU A 62 9.95 -7.03 10.32
N GLN A 63 9.28 -6.41 11.29
CA GLN A 63 7.82 -6.47 11.41
C GLN A 63 7.13 -5.88 10.17
N SER A 64 7.65 -4.76 9.65
CA SER A 64 7.12 -4.11 8.45
C SER A 64 7.27 -4.99 7.21
N ALA A 65 8.42 -5.66 7.04
CA ALA A 65 8.62 -6.64 5.96
C ALA A 65 7.68 -7.84 6.08
N THR A 66 7.47 -8.34 7.30
CA THR A 66 6.52 -9.44 7.56
C THR A 66 5.10 -9.03 7.17
N LEU A 67 4.65 -7.85 7.59
CA LEU A 67 3.32 -7.33 7.26
C LEU A 67 3.16 -7.10 5.75
N ALA A 68 4.19 -6.61 5.08
CA ALA A 68 4.21 -6.47 3.63
C ALA A 68 4.08 -7.83 2.92
N GLY A 69 4.77 -8.87 3.41
CA GLY A 69 4.68 -10.23 2.87
C GLY A 69 3.29 -10.87 3.05
N VAL A 70 2.65 -10.66 4.21
CA VAL A 70 1.25 -11.07 4.45
C VAL A 70 0.31 -10.34 3.51
N SER A 71 0.51 -9.03 3.34
CA SER A 71 -0.29 -8.20 2.43
C SER A 71 -0.15 -8.66 0.98
N GLN A 72 1.05 -9.02 0.55
CA GLN A 72 1.32 -9.57 -0.78
C GLN A 72 0.57 -10.88 -1.01
N SER A 73 0.56 -11.78 -0.03
CA SER A 73 -0.24 -13.01 -0.08
C SER A 73 -1.75 -12.72 -0.16
N GLY A 74 -2.21 -11.66 0.51
CA GLY A 74 -3.59 -11.17 0.40
C GLY A 74 -3.92 -10.67 -1.01
N LEU A 75 -3.01 -9.93 -1.64
CA LEU A 75 -3.18 -9.46 -3.02
C LEU A 75 -3.17 -10.61 -4.03
N THR A 76 -2.39 -11.67 -3.82
CA THR A 76 -2.45 -12.88 -4.67
C THR A 76 -3.85 -13.50 -4.64
N ARG A 77 -4.43 -13.68 -3.44
CA ARG A 77 -5.81 -14.19 -3.28
C ARG A 77 -6.85 -13.25 -3.90
N MET A 78 -6.64 -11.94 -3.77
CA MET A 78 -7.50 -10.94 -4.42
C MET A 78 -7.45 -11.07 -5.95
N GLY A 79 -6.26 -11.25 -6.51
CA GLY A 79 -6.08 -11.47 -7.95
C GLY A 79 -6.78 -12.74 -8.45
N GLU A 80 -6.72 -13.84 -7.69
CA GLU A 80 -7.47 -15.07 -7.99
C GLU A 80 -8.99 -14.84 -7.93
N THR A 81 -9.46 -14.11 -6.92
CA THR A 81 -10.88 -13.76 -6.77
C THR A 81 -11.36 -12.91 -7.95
N MET A 82 -10.58 -11.91 -8.37
CA MET A 82 -10.91 -11.07 -9.53
C MET A 82 -10.97 -11.87 -10.84
N ARG A 83 -10.07 -12.84 -11.04
CA ARG A 83 -10.17 -13.75 -12.20
C ARG A 83 -11.45 -14.56 -12.17
N SER A 84 -11.80 -15.14 -11.02
CA SER A 84 -13.07 -15.89 -10.88
C SER A 84 -14.30 -15.00 -11.15
N VAL A 85 -14.26 -13.73 -10.72
CA VAL A 85 -15.31 -12.76 -11.00
C VAL A 85 -15.41 -12.44 -12.50
N MET A 86 -14.28 -12.31 -13.20
CA MET A 86 -14.29 -12.14 -14.67
C MET A 86 -14.86 -13.36 -15.39
N ASP A 87 -14.52 -14.58 -14.95
CA ASP A 87 -15.06 -15.80 -15.54
C ASP A 87 -16.58 -15.88 -15.34
N ALA A 88 -17.06 -15.53 -14.14
CA ALA A 88 -18.48 -15.42 -13.84
C ALA A 88 -19.15 -14.35 -14.72
N ALA A 89 -18.49 -13.23 -14.95
CA ALA A 89 -18.97 -12.17 -15.83
C ALA A 89 -19.13 -12.65 -17.29
N GLY A 90 -18.13 -13.37 -17.80
CA GLY A 90 -18.19 -13.99 -19.12
C GLY A 90 -19.35 -15.00 -19.24
N SER A 91 -19.59 -15.80 -18.19
CA SER A 91 -20.73 -16.73 -18.14
C SER A 91 -22.07 -16.00 -18.21
N VAL A 92 -22.24 -14.89 -17.47
CA VAL A 92 -23.46 -14.06 -17.52
C VAL A 92 -23.67 -13.50 -18.93
N ASN A 93 -22.63 -12.94 -19.55
CA ASN A 93 -22.69 -12.44 -20.92
C ASN A 93 -23.10 -13.51 -21.93
N ALA A 94 -22.58 -14.74 -21.80
CA ALA A 94 -23.00 -15.86 -22.64
C ALA A 94 -24.48 -16.21 -22.45
N LYS A 95 -25.02 -16.15 -21.22
CA LYS A 95 -26.44 -16.38 -20.96
C LYS A 95 -27.33 -15.27 -21.53
N LEU A 96 -26.89 -14.02 -21.44
CA LEU A 96 -27.59 -12.88 -22.06
C LEU A 96 -27.64 -13.01 -23.59
N ALA A 97 -26.55 -13.45 -24.23
CA ALA A 97 -26.52 -13.71 -25.66
C ALA A 97 -27.54 -14.78 -26.08
N ILE A 98 -27.65 -15.88 -25.32
CA ILE A 98 -28.66 -16.92 -25.54
C ILE A 98 -30.08 -16.36 -25.37
N LEU A 99 -30.33 -15.54 -24.34
CA LEU A 99 -31.63 -14.90 -24.14
C LEU A 99 -32.00 -13.98 -25.31
N ASN A 100 -31.05 -13.22 -25.85
CA ASN A 100 -31.27 -12.39 -27.03
C ASN A 100 -31.68 -13.23 -28.25
N GLU A 101 -31.00 -14.35 -28.49
CA GLU A 101 -31.33 -15.28 -29.57
C GLU A 101 -32.73 -15.88 -29.38
N LYS A 102 -33.10 -16.28 -28.15
CA LYS A 102 -34.45 -16.78 -27.84
C LYS A 102 -35.52 -15.71 -28.07
N ALA A 103 -35.27 -14.47 -27.68
CA ALA A 103 -36.19 -13.35 -27.92
C ALA A 103 -36.40 -13.10 -29.43
N LEU A 104 -35.33 -13.16 -30.24
CA LEU A 104 -35.42 -13.05 -31.70
C LEU A 104 -36.26 -14.19 -32.30
N ASN A 105 -36.06 -15.42 -31.85
CA ASN A 105 -36.85 -16.58 -32.29
C ASN A 105 -38.34 -16.42 -31.92
N ILE A 106 -38.66 -15.93 -30.72
CA ILE A 106 -40.05 -15.66 -30.31
C ILE A 106 -40.67 -14.61 -31.22
N ASN A 107 -39.97 -13.51 -31.53
CA ASN A 107 -40.46 -12.48 -32.45
C ASN A 107 -40.83 -13.07 -33.83
N GLN A 108 -40.02 -14.00 -34.36
CA GLN A 108 -40.33 -14.66 -35.64
C GLN A 108 -41.58 -15.54 -35.57
N VAL A 109 -41.78 -16.25 -34.45
CA VAL A 109 -43.00 -17.05 -34.21
C VAL A 109 -44.22 -16.14 -34.08
N VAL A 110 -44.13 -15.07 -33.28
CA VAL A 110 -45.20 -14.08 -33.08
C VAL A 110 -45.61 -13.44 -34.41
N ALA A 111 -44.65 -13.03 -35.24
CA ALA A 111 -44.92 -12.50 -36.57
C ALA A 111 -45.68 -13.52 -37.47
N THR A 112 -45.35 -14.80 -37.34
CA THR A 112 -46.05 -15.88 -38.07
C THR A 112 -47.48 -16.05 -37.56
N ILE A 113 -47.69 -16.04 -36.24
CA ILE A 113 -49.03 -16.16 -35.64
C ILE A 113 -49.90 -14.96 -36.02
N THR A 114 -49.37 -13.73 -35.97
CA THR A 114 -50.08 -12.53 -36.41
C THR A 114 -50.53 -12.66 -37.87
N LYS A 115 -49.65 -13.13 -38.76
CA LYS A 115 -50.01 -13.40 -40.16
C LYS A 115 -51.12 -14.46 -40.29
N VAL A 116 -51.09 -15.53 -39.49
CA VAL A 116 -52.13 -16.56 -39.48
C VAL A 116 -53.45 -16.00 -38.94
N ALA A 117 -53.42 -15.17 -37.90
CA ALA A 117 -54.60 -14.50 -37.37
C ALA A 117 -55.22 -13.58 -38.42
N ASP A 118 -54.43 -12.76 -39.11
CA ASP A 118 -54.90 -11.89 -40.21
C ASP A 118 -55.53 -12.69 -41.35
N GLN A 119 -54.90 -13.81 -41.76
CA GLN A 119 -55.47 -14.70 -42.78
C GLN A 119 -56.77 -15.35 -42.32
N THR A 120 -56.84 -15.78 -41.06
CA THR A 120 -58.05 -16.39 -40.46
C THR A 120 -59.18 -15.37 -40.38
N ASN A 121 -58.87 -14.12 -40.03
CA ASN A 121 -59.80 -13.00 -40.03
C ASN A 121 -60.38 -12.78 -41.43
N LEU A 122 -59.53 -12.68 -42.46
CA LEU A 122 -59.97 -12.56 -43.86
C LEU A 122 -60.81 -13.74 -44.35
N LEU A 123 -60.41 -14.98 -44.01
CA LEU A 123 -61.18 -16.19 -44.34
C LEU A 123 -62.56 -16.17 -43.68
N SER A 124 -62.64 -15.78 -42.41
CA SER A 124 -63.89 -15.70 -41.66
C SER A 124 -64.82 -14.61 -42.21
N LEU A 125 -64.26 -13.49 -42.67
CA LEU A 125 -65.03 -12.44 -43.33
C LEU A 125 -65.65 -12.95 -44.64
N ASN A 126 -64.87 -13.64 -45.46
CA ASN A 126 -65.38 -14.24 -46.70
C ASN A 126 -66.46 -15.29 -46.42
N ALA A 127 -66.28 -16.10 -45.37
CA ALA A 127 -67.29 -17.08 -44.94
C ALA A 127 -68.58 -16.41 -44.44
N ALA A 128 -68.48 -15.29 -43.72
CA ALA A 128 -69.64 -14.51 -43.27
C ALA A 128 -70.42 -13.93 -44.46
N ILE A 129 -69.72 -13.39 -45.46
CA ILE A 129 -70.32 -12.85 -46.70
C ILE A 129 -71.07 -13.96 -47.46
N GLU A 130 -70.44 -15.12 -47.65
CA GLU A 130 -71.09 -16.23 -48.39
C GLU A 130 -72.27 -16.84 -47.59
N ALA A 131 -72.19 -16.82 -46.25
CA ALA A 131 -73.29 -17.23 -45.38
C ALA A 131 -74.50 -16.28 -45.45
N GLU A 132 -74.28 -14.96 -45.52
CA GLU A 132 -75.36 -13.99 -45.77
C GLU A 132 -76.01 -14.21 -47.15
N LYS A 133 -75.19 -14.50 -48.16
CA LYS A 133 -75.64 -14.75 -49.54
C LYS A 133 -76.48 -16.03 -49.68
N ALA A 134 -76.26 -17.03 -48.82
CA ALA A 134 -77.07 -18.25 -48.75
C ALA A 134 -78.43 -18.06 -48.03
N GLY A 135 -78.70 -16.87 -47.47
CA GLY A 135 -79.97 -16.55 -46.82
C GLY A 135 -80.28 -17.41 -45.59
N GLU A 136 -81.51 -17.92 -45.49
CA GLU A 136 -81.96 -18.74 -44.35
C GLU A 136 -81.12 -20.02 -44.14
N TYR A 137 -80.54 -20.59 -45.22
CA TYR A 137 -79.71 -21.80 -45.14
C TYR A 137 -78.29 -21.52 -44.61
N GLY A 138 -77.81 -20.27 -44.67
CA GLY A 138 -76.47 -19.87 -44.22
C GLY A 138 -76.41 -19.37 -42.77
N ARG A 139 -77.55 -19.27 -42.09
CA ARG A 139 -77.68 -18.62 -40.78
C ARG A 139 -76.80 -19.22 -39.68
N GLY A 140 -76.64 -20.55 -39.68
CA GLY A 140 -75.71 -21.25 -38.77
C GLY A 140 -74.24 -21.00 -39.09
N PHE A 141 -73.89 -20.93 -40.39
CA PHE A 141 -72.53 -20.62 -40.84
C PHE A 141 -72.12 -19.17 -40.55
N ALA A 142 -73.06 -18.22 -40.62
CA ALA A 142 -72.81 -16.82 -40.29
C ALA A 142 -72.39 -16.64 -38.81
N VAL A 143 -73.03 -17.38 -37.89
CA VAL A 143 -72.67 -17.37 -36.46
C VAL A 143 -71.26 -17.91 -36.25
N VAL A 144 -70.93 -19.04 -36.89
CA VAL A 144 -69.59 -19.65 -36.81
C VAL A 144 -68.53 -18.71 -37.39
N ALA A 145 -68.78 -18.10 -38.55
CA ALA A 145 -67.87 -17.16 -39.18
C ALA A 145 -67.60 -15.93 -38.29
N THR A 146 -68.63 -15.39 -37.64
CA THR A 146 -68.49 -14.27 -36.69
C THR A 146 -67.65 -14.66 -35.47
N GLU A 147 -67.82 -15.88 -34.95
CA GLU A 147 -67.03 -16.36 -33.82
C GLU A 147 -65.57 -16.62 -34.19
N ILE A 148 -65.30 -17.17 -35.39
CA ILE A 148 -63.94 -17.31 -35.92
C ILE A 148 -63.27 -15.93 -36.05
N ARG A 149 -64.01 -14.93 -36.56
CA ARG A 149 -63.50 -13.55 -36.66
C ARG A 149 -63.10 -13.00 -35.31
N ARG A 150 -63.97 -13.15 -34.31
CA ARG A 150 -63.75 -12.72 -32.93
C ARG A 150 -62.50 -13.39 -32.33
N LEU A 151 -62.31 -14.68 -32.57
CA LEU A 151 -61.12 -15.42 -32.12
C LEU A 151 -59.84 -14.96 -32.84
N ALA A 152 -59.92 -14.66 -34.14
CA ALA A 152 -58.80 -14.13 -34.91
C ALA A 152 -58.37 -12.74 -34.40
N ASP A 153 -59.32 -11.83 -34.16
CA ASP A 153 -59.04 -10.51 -33.58
C ASP A 153 -58.44 -10.63 -32.17
N GLN A 154 -58.97 -11.53 -31.33
CA GLN A 154 -58.39 -11.80 -30.00
C GLN A 154 -56.96 -12.36 -30.09
N THR A 155 -56.69 -13.22 -31.07
CA THR A 155 -55.34 -13.75 -31.31
C THR A 155 -54.38 -12.64 -31.71
N ALA A 156 -54.79 -11.71 -32.58
CA ALA A 156 -53.98 -10.58 -33.00
C ALA A 156 -53.63 -9.61 -31.84
N VAL A 157 -54.58 -9.37 -30.94
CA VAL A 157 -54.32 -8.57 -29.73
C VAL A 157 -53.32 -9.30 -28.81
N ALA A 158 -53.53 -10.59 -28.57
CA ALA A 158 -52.61 -11.37 -27.74
C ALA A 158 -51.20 -11.46 -28.32
N THR A 159 -51.05 -11.59 -29.64
CA THR A 159 -49.72 -11.58 -30.28
C THR A 159 -49.04 -10.22 -30.19
N TYR A 160 -49.79 -9.12 -30.27
CA TYR A 160 -49.26 -7.78 -30.05
C TYR A 160 -48.71 -7.60 -28.64
N ASP A 161 -49.43 -8.06 -27.61
CA ASP A 161 -48.97 -7.99 -26.22
C ASP A 161 -47.69 -8.81 -25.99
N ILE A 162 -47.59 -9.99 -26.62
CA ILE A 162 -46.35 -10.79 -26.61
C ILE A 162 -45.22 -10.05 -27.30
N GLU A 163 -45.45 -9.41 -28.45
CA GLU A 163 -44.43 -8.62 -29.16
C GLU A 163 -43.86 -7.49 -28.29
N GLN A 164 -44.72 -6.77 -27.56
CA GLN A 164 -44.28 -5.72 -26.62
C GLN A 164 -43.41 -6.30 -25.51
N THR A 165 -43.85 -7.40 -24.89
CA THR A 165 -43.09 -8.09 -23.83
C THR A 165 -41.72 -8.55 -24.33
N VAL A 166 -41.63 -9.07 -25.56
CA VAL A 166 -40.37 -9.50 -26.15
C VAL A 166 -39.44 -8.32 -26.42
N LYS A 167 -39.97 -7.17 -26.88
CA LYS A 167 -39.18 -5.93 -27.04
C LYS A 167 -38.61 -5.45 -25.71
N GLU A 168 -39.40 -5.49 -24.64
CA GLU A 168 -38.93 -5.16 -23.28
C GLU A 168 -37.80 -6.09 -22.84
N ILE A 169 -37.95 -7.40 -23.07
CA ILE A 169 -36.89 -8.39 -22.78
C ILE A 169 -35.62 -8.06 -23.57
N GLN A 170 -35.72 -7.78 -24.87
CA GLN A 170 -34.56 -7.43 -25.70
C GLN A 170 -33.86 -6.15 -25.20
N SER A 171 -34.64 -5.14 -24.82
CA SER A 171 -34.09 -3.91 -24.24
C SER A 171 -33.36 -4.17 -22.92
N ALA A 172 -33.96 -4.95 -22.02
CA ALA A 172 -33.35 -5.34 -20.76
C ALA A 172 -32.06 -6.17 -20.95
N VAL A 173 -32.05 -7.09 -21.92
CA VAL A 173 -30.85 -7.87 -22.27
C VAL A 173 -29.74 -6.97 -22.80
N SER A 174 -30.05 -6.04 -23.70
CA SER A 174 -29.08 -5.06 -24.24
C SER A 174 -28.48 -4.20 -23.13
N ALA A 175 -29.32 -3.68 -22.22
CA ALA A 175 -28.86 -2.95 -21.04
C ALA A 175 -27.98 -3.82 -20.12
N GLY A 176 -28.34 -5.09 -19.93
CA GLY A 176 -27.56 -6.06 -19.18
C GLY A 176 -26.15 -6.27 -19.76
N VAL A 177 -26.04 -6.45 -21.08
CA VAL A 177 -24.75 -6.61 -21.76
C VAL A 177 -23.86 -5.38 -21.57
N MET A 178 -24.40 -4.18 -21.81
CA MET A 178 -23.64 -2.93 -21.58
C MET A 178 -23.19 -2.78 -20.13
N GLY A 179 -24.05 -3.15 -19.18
CA GLY A 179 -23.71 -3.17 -17.76
C GLY A 179 -22.57 -4.14 -17.45
N MET A 180 -22.57 -5.32 -18.07
CA MET A 180 -21.55 -6.35 -17.85
C MET A 180 -20.21 -6.01 -18.50
N ASP A 181 -20.22 -5.35 -19.66
CA ASP A 181 -19.01 -4.85 -20.30
C ASP A 181 -18.33 -3.79 -19.43
N LYS A 182 -19.12 -2.85 -18.89
CA LYS A 182 -18.60 -1.87 -17.92
C LYS A 182 -18.08 -2.55 -16.65
N PHE A 183 -18.82 -3.51 -16.11
CA PHE A 183 -18.37 -4.28 -14.94
C PHE A 183 -17.03 -4.98 -15.20
N SER A 184 -16.87 -5.60 -16.36
CA SER A 184 -15.62 -6.29 -16.75
C SER A 184 -14.44 -5.33 -16.85
N GLU A 185 -14.65 -4.12 -17.38
CA GLU A 185 -13.62 -3.07 -17.42
C GLU A 185 -13.22 -2.59 -16.01
N GLU A 186 -14.17 -2.41 -15.09
CA GLU A 186 -13.87 -2.04 -13.70
C GLU A 186 -13.08 -3.14 -12.98
N VAL A 187 -13.43 -4.41 -13.18
CA VAL A 187 -12.65 -5.54 -12.62
C VAL A 187 -11.24 -5.57 -13.20
N ARG A 188 -11.08 -5.32 -14.51
CA ARG A 188 -9.77 -5.24 -15.16
C ARG A 188 -8.91 -4.12 -14.59
N ARG A 189 -9.49 -2.96 -14.31
CA ARG A 189 -8.80 -1.86 -13.62
C ARG A 189 -8.39 -2.25 -12.20
N GLY A 190 -9.30 -2.86 -11.44
CA GLY A 190 -8.98 -3.39 -10.11
C GLY A 190 -7.81 -4.38 -10.10
N MET A 191 -7.68 -5.22 -11.13
CA MET A 191 -6.53 -6.11 -11.27
C MET A 191 -5.20 -5.36 -11.48
N LEU A 192 -5.21 -4.28 -12.25
CA LEU A 192 -4.02 -3.43 -12.45
C LEU A 192 -3.60 -2.77 -11.14
N ASP A 193 -4.56 -2.27 -10.36
CA ASP A 193 -4.29 -1.67 -9.05
C ASP A 193 -3.68 -2.70 -8.09
N VAL A 194 -4.24 -3.91 -8.04
CA VAL A 194 -3.69 -5.03 -7.25
C VAL A 194 -2.24 -5.35 -7.65
N GLN A 195 -1.93 -5.37 -8.95
CA GLN A 195 -0.57 -5.58 -9.43
C GLN A 195 0.38 -4.44 -9.02
N GLN A 196 -0.06 -3.20 -9.14
CA GLN A 196 0.73 -2.03 -8.75
C GLN A 196 1.05 -2.05 -7.25
N VAL A 197 0.05 -2.27 -6.40
CA VAL A 197 0.26 -2.38 -4.95
C VAL A 197 1.17 -3.57 -4.62
N GLY A 198 1.02 -4.70 -5.32
CA GLY A 198 1.91 -5.86 -5.17
C GLY A 198 3.37 -5.55 -5.50
N GLY A 199 3.61 -4.72 -6.52
CA GLY A 199 4.94 -4.21 -6.86
C GLY A 199 5.52 -3.29 -5.78
N GLN A 200 4.72 -2.35 -5.27
CA GLN A 200 5.12 -1.45 -4.18
C GLN A 200 5.49 -2.21 -2.90
N LEU A 201 4.72 -3.24 -2.54
CA LEU A 201 5.04 -4.09 -1.38
C LEU A 201 6.35 -4.86 -1.57
N SER A 202 6.61 -5.37 -2.78
CA SER A 202 7.89 -6.02 -3.11
C SER A 202 9.07 -5.05 -2.92
N GLN A 203 8.90 -3.80 -3.35
CA GLN A 203 9.91 -2.76 -3.17
C GLN A 203 10.15 -2.46 -1.68
N ILE A 204 9.10 -2.35 -0.86
CA ILE A 204 9.22 -2.15 0.59
C ILE A 204 10.02 -3.31 1.23
N ILE A 205 9.72 -4.55 0.88
CA ILE A 205 10.44 -5.72 1.39
C ILE A 205 11.93 -5.65 1.01
N ALA A 206 12.23 -5.32 -0.24
CA ALA A 206 13.60 -5.16 -0.71
C ALA A 206 14.34 -4.03 0.03
N GLU A 207 13.71 -2.86 0.20
CA GLU A 207 14.29 -1.72 0.91
C GLU A 207 14.58 -2.08 2.38
N VAL A 208 13.66 -2.75 3.07
CA VAL A 208 13.89 -3.25 4.43
C VAL A 208 15.09 -4.21 4.50
N GLN A 209 15.22 -5.13 3.55
CA GLN A 209 16.36 -6.04 3.50
C GLN A 209 17.70 -5.31 3.34
N THR A 210 17.72 -4.13 2.69
CA THR A 210 18.93 -3.30 2.61
C THR A 210 19.29 -2.58 3.91
N LEU A 211 18.37 -2.49 4.88
CA LEU A 211 18.64 -1.85 6.18
C LEU A 211 19.46 -2.74 7.11
N ALA A 212 19.31 -4.06 7.05
CA ALA A 212 20.04 -4.99 7.89
C ALA A 212 21.57 -4.78 7.88
N PRO A 213 22.27 -4.73 6.72
CA PRO A 213 23.71 -4.46 6.70
C PRO A 213 24.05 -3.04 7.18
N ARG A 214 23.16 -2.07 7.02
CA ARG A 214 23.36 -0.69 7.52
C ARG A 214 23.30 -0.64 9.04
N PHE A 215 22.36 -1.34 9.66
CA PHE A 215 22.30 -1.44 11.12
C PHE A 215 23.52 -2.12 11.69
N GLN A 216 24.03 -3.17 11.02
CA GLN A 216 25.28 -3.80 11.45
C GLN A 216 26.46 -2.83 11.43
N MET A 217 26.63 -2.03 10.36
CA MET A 217 27.69 -1.02 10.29
C MET A 217 27.57 0.04 11.40
N VAL A 218 26.34 0.50 11.68
CA VAL A 218 26.11 1.46 12.76
C VAL A 218 26.44 0.83 14.12
N ASN A 219 26.06 -0.42 14.35
CA ASN A 219 26.34 -1.16 15.57
C ASN A 219 27.85 -1.30 15.82
N GLU A 220 28.61 -1.67 14.78
CA GLU A 220 30.07 -1.76 14.82
C GLU A 220 30.74 -0.40 15.08
N GLY A 221 30.30 0.65 14.38
CA GLY A 221 30.78 2.01 14.59
C GLY A 221 30.53 2.51 16.01
N MET A 222 29.35 2.19 16.56
CA MET A 222 28.96 2.64 17.87
C MET A 222 29.65 1.87 19.01
N GLN A 223 29.91 0.58 18.81
CA GLN A 223 30.79 -0.19 19.70
C GLN A 223 32.21 0.37 19.71
N THR A 224 32.74 0.74 18.53
CA THR A 224 34.06 1.36 18.40
C THR A 224 34.11 2.70 19.14
N GLN A 225 33.07 3.52 19.02
CA GLN A 225 32.97 4.81 19.69
C GLN A 225 32.87 4.67 21.22
N ALA A 226 32.10 3.71 21.72
CA ALA A 226 32.04 3.40 23.14
C ALA A 226 33.42 2.96 23.70
N ASN A 227 34.10 2.05 22.99
CA ASN A 227 35.44 1.60 23.39
C ASN A 227 36.46 2.76 23.36
N GLY A 228 36.41 3.63 22.35
CA GLY A 228 37.28 4.79 22.24
C GLY A 228 37.04 5.81 23.37
N ALA A 229 35.78 6.03 23.75
CA ALA A 229 35.44 6.87 24.90
C ALA A 229 36.00 6.27 26.22
N GLU A 230 35.88 4.97 26.42
CA GLU A 230 36.45 4.32 27.61
C GLU A 230 37.98 4.48 27.67
N GLN A 231 38.68 4.30 26.55
CA GLN A 231 40.13 4.52 26.44
C GLN A 231 40.52 5.97 26.72
N ILE A 232 39.78 6.95 26.20
CA ILE A 232 39.99 8.37 26.49
C ILE A 232 39.83 8.61 27.99
N THR A 233 38.76 8.08 28.61
CA THR A 233 38.53 8.24 30.05
C THR A 233 39.69 7.68 30.89
N GLN A 234 40.26 6.54 30.49
CA GLN A 234 41.45 5.97 31.15
C GLN A 234 42.69 6.85 30.98
N ALA A 235 42.95 7.33 29.76
CA ALA A 235 44.09 8.22 29.49
C ALA A 235 43.99 9.55 30.26
N LEU A 236 42.78 10.10 30.38
CA LEU A 236 42.50 11.32 31.15
C LEU A 236 42.71 11.09 32.65
N SER A 237 42.39 9.91 33.19
CA SER A 237 42.69 9.58 34.59
C SER A 237 44.19 9.65 34.86
N GLN A 238 45.02 9.10 33.96
CA GLN A 238 46.48 9.15 34.07
C GLN A 238 47.01 10.58 33.92
N LEU A 239 46.44 11.36 32.99
CA LEU A 239 46.82 12.75 32.76
C LEU A 239 46.50 13.63 33.98
N SER A 240 45.33 13.43 34.60
CA SER A 240 44.93 14.13 35.82
C SER A 240 45.89 13.82 36.98
N GLU A 241 46.30 12.56 37.15
CA GLU A 241 47.25 12.15 38.18
C GLU A 241 48.62 12.80 37.95
N ALA A 242 49.11 12.79 36.71
CA ALA A 242 50.38 13.42 36.34
C ALA A 242 50.35 14.95 36.55
N ALA A 243 49.23 15.62 36.20
CA ALA A 243 49.05 17.05 36.43
C ALA A 243 49.06 17.39 37.93
N GLN A 244 48.39 16.58 38.76
CA GLN A 244 48.41 16.74 40.22
C GLN A 244 49.81 16.53 40.83
N GLN A 245 50.53 15.49 40.39
CA GLN A 245 51.91 15.25 40.85
C GLN A 245 52.86 16.38 40.42
N THR A 246 52.68 16.92 39.21
CA THR A 246 53.46 18.06 38.71
C THR A 246 53.18 19.31 39.54
N ALA A 247 51.91 19.61 39.79
CA ALA A 247 51.48 20.68 40.67
C ALA A 247 52.09 20.56 42.08
N GLU A 248 52.04 19.38 42.69
CA GLU A 248 52.60 19.18 44.03
C GLU A 248 54.14 19.32 44.03
N SER A 249 54.82 18.80 43.01
CA SER A 249 56.29 18.91 42.88
C SER A 249 56.75 20.35 42.69
N LEU A 250 56.00 21.15 41.93
CA LEU A 250 56.27 22.58 41.73
C LEU A 250 56.01 23.37 43.00
N ARG A 251 54.93 23.06 43.73
CA ARG A 251 54.66 23.66 45.05
C ARG A 251 55.80 23.41 46.03
N GLN A 252 56.31 22.18 46.10
CA GLN A 252 57.46 21.83 46.93
C GLN A 252 58.74 22.54 46.49
N SER A 253 58.97 22.65 45.18
CA SER A 253 60.12 23.37 44.62
C SER A 253 60.08 24.87 44.93
N SER A 254 58.90 25.49 44.83
CA SER A 254 58.69 26.89 45.23
C SER A 254 58.97 27.09 46.72
N GLN A 255 58.49 26.18 47.57
CA GLN A 255 58.75 26.23 49.03
C GLN A 255 60.22 26.04 49.41
N ALA A 256 61.00 25.33 48.59
CA ALA A 256 62.43 25.13 48.81
C ALA A 256 63.28 26.32 48.30
N ILE A 257 62.71 27.14 47.42
CA ILE A 257 63.34 28.34 46.87
C ILE A 257 63.08 29.57 47.77
N ASP A 258 61.89 29.63 48.38
CA ASP A 258 61.53 30.65 49.40
C ASP A 258 62.30 30.46 50.72
#